data_AF-A0A1Z4QBR8-F1
#
_entry.id   AF-A0A1Z4QBR8-F1
#
_cell.length_a   1.000
_cell.length_b   1.000
_cell.length_c   1.000
_cell.angle_alpha   90.00
_cell.angle_beta   90.00
_cell.angle_gamma   90.00
#
_symmetry.space_group_name_H-M   'P 1'
#
loop_
_entity.id
_entity.type
_entity.pdbx_description
1 polymer ?
#
loop_
_entity_poly.entity_id
_entity_poly.type
_entity_poly.pdbx_seq_one_letter_code
_entity_poly.pdbx_strand_id
1 'polypeptide(L)'
;MDKAFPLTPRDEQIFEEVVNFFQTDDWPFIQIAEQPALQTSFQGDNGKWNCYANTRIEQQQFIFYSVCPVNTPEDKRLAMAEFIARANYGMAIGNFELDFADGEIRYKTSIDVEGDELSFALIKQLVYANVTMMDEYLPGMMTVIYGDVSPEEAIKQIELILDIPQSLDEEEQFSEVVPASNQEELKVNSSWQTDVQKQETKLNNKSHILSILTPDEIAQFHQVSQMVAPYQQKKVQEITEKLKSVIITRLGELGEEIFTRASTFFPEVKLEAKNLKLIQRYSGLAGRTRLLWQRLNTWSEQHGELRANSQGRIALVELDKLFWRIDERLQELPTNKFEGEKEVKLLVEIEELREQLGVYDHLIIKIEENPDMGLASTQ
;
A
#
# COMPACT_ATOMS: atom_id res chain seq x y z
N MET A 1 16.65 -18.96 -23.25
CA MET A 1 16.34 -18.26 -24.52
C MET A 1 14.92 -17.78 -24.38
N ASP A 2 14.76 -16.67 -23.68
CA ASP A 2 13.47 -16.01 -23.53
C ASP A 2 13.13 -15.35 -24.86
N LYS A 3 12.06 -15.81 -25.48
CA LYS A 3 11.42 -15.04 -26.53
C LYS A 3 10.56 -14.00 -25.82
N ALA A 4 11.07 -12.78 -25.72
CA ALA A 4 10.23 -11.61 -25.55
C ALA A 4 9.16 -11.67 -26.66
N PHE A 5 7.89 -11.74 -26.27
CA PHE A 5 6.81 -11.50 -27.22
C PHE A 5 6.95 -10.03 -27.65
N PRO A 6 7.07 -9.74 -28.95
CA PRO A 6 7.08 -8.35 -29.39
C PRO A 6 5.73 -7.72 -29.04
N LEU A 7 5.78 -6.60 -28.30
CA LEU A 7 4.62 -5.74 -28.05
C LEU A 7 3.92 -5.45 -29.38
N THR A 8 2.59 -5.55 -29.41
CA THR A 8 1.83 -5.34 -30.64
C THR A 8 1.58 -3.84 -30.85
N PRO A 9 1.44 -3.35 -32.10
CA PRO A 9 1.14 -1.94 -32.39
C PRO A 9 -0.14 -1.40 -31.71
N ARG A 10 -1.03 -2.30 -31.25
CA ARG A 10 -2.27 -1.96 -30.55
C ARG A 10 -2.02 -1.58 -29.08
N ASP A 11 -0.91 -2.03 -28.50
CA ASP A 11 -0.61 -1.80 -27.08
C ASP A 11 -0.04 -0.38 -26.85
N GLU A 12 0.66 0.20 -27.83
CA GLU A 12 1.05 1.62 -27.83
C GLU A 12 -0.18 2.54 -28.02
N GLN A 13 -1.22 2.05 -28.70
CA GLN A 13 -2.42 2.82 -29.06
C GLN A 13 -3.20 3.31 -27.83
N ILE A 14 -3.30 2.53 -26.76
CA ILE A 14 -4.06 2.93 -25.54
C ILE A 14 -3.42 4.16 -24.91
N PHE A 15 -2.09 4.20 -24.81
CA PHE A 15 -1.39 5.33 -24.23
C PHE A 15 -1.50 6.58 -25.12
N GLU A 16 -1.44 6.41 -26.44
CA GLU A 16 -1.69 7.50 -27.40
C GLU A 16 -3.11 8.07 -27.26
N GLU A 17 -4.14 7.24 -27.14
CA GLU A 17 -5.52 7.71 -26.93
C GLU A 17 -5.68 8.49 -25.62
N VAL A 18 -5.01 8.06 -24.55
CA VAL A 18 -4.96 8.79 -23.28
C VAL A 18 -4.28 10.15 -23.47
N VAL A 19 -3.10 10.20 -24.11
CA VAL A 19 -2.41 11.47 -24.42
C VAL A 19 -3.29 12.40 -25.26
N ASN A 20 -3.92 11.86 -26.31
CA ASN A 20 -4.82 12.60 -27.19
C ASN A 20 -6.01 13.17 -26.42
N PHE A 21 -6.58 12.41 -25.47
CA PHE A 21 -7.64 12.90 -24.59
C PHE A 21 -7.18 14.11 -23.78
N PHE A 22 -6.07 14.00 -23.03
CA PHE A 22 -5.61 15.09 -22.17
C PHE A 22 -5.19 16.34 -22.97
N GLN A 23 -4.68 16.17 -24.20
CA GLN A 23 -4.41 17.29 -25.10
C GLN A 23 -5.68 17.95 -25.64
N THR A 24 -6.66 17.15 -26.08
CA THR A 24 -7.87 17.64 -26.75
C THR A 24 -8.87 18.25 -25.76
N ASP A 25 -8.98 17.68 -24.56
CA ASP A 25 -9.82 18.19 -23.48
C ASP A 25 -9.11 19.31 -22.66
N ASP A 26 -7.94 19.76 -23.12
CA ASP A 26 -7.14 20.90 -22.60
C ASP A 26 -6.72 20.76 -21.13
N TRP A 27 -6.34 19.55 -20.72
CA TRP A 27 -5.79 19.31 -19.40
C TRP A 27 -4.28 19.57 -19.39
N PRO A 28 -3.74 20.31 -18.41
CA PRO A 28 -2.31 20.43 -18.25
C PRO A 28 -1.74 19.10 -17.73
N PHE A 29 -0.74 18.53 -18.41
CA PHE A 29 -0.10 17.30 -17.93
C PHE A 29 1.41 17.28 -18.21
N ILE A 30 2.09 16.41 -17.47
CA ILE A 30 3.48 16.04 -17.67
C ILE A 30 3.52 14.53 -17.90
N GLN A 31 4.16 14.10 -18.99
CA GLN A 31 4.42 12.68 -19.21
C GLN A 31 5.54 12.22 -18.28
N ILE A 32 5.32 11.08 -17.61
CA ILE A 32 6.32 10.47 -16.74
C ILE A 32 7.33 9.73 -17.62
N ALA A 33 8.61 10.08 -17.47
CA ALA A 33 9.68 9.56 -18.33
C ALA A 33 9.76 8.02 -18.23
N GLU A 34 9.94 7.38 -19.38
CA GLU A 34 10.07 5.91 -19.53
C GLU A 34 8.82 5.13 -19.06
N GLN A 35 7.67 5.80 -18.91
CA GLN A 35 6.43 5.15 -18.48
C GLN A 35 5.23 5.58 -19.32
N PRO A 36 4.28 4.66 -19.54
CA PRO A 36 2.99 4.98 -20.15
C PRO A 36 2.05 5.66 -19.14
N ALA A 37 2.53 6.72 -18.49
CA ALA A 37 1.80 7.43 -17.45
C ALA A 37 1.92 8.95 -17.58
N LEU A 38 0.84 9.65 -17.23
CA LEU A 38 0.74 11.11 -17.20
C LEU A 38 0.44 11.58 -15.78
N GLN A 39 1.04 12.69 -15.36
CA GLN A 39 0.71 13.40 -14.15
C GLN A 39 -0.01 14.71 -14.49
N THR A 40 -1.10 14.99 -13.80
CA THR A 40 -1.83 16.27 -13.88
C THR A 40 -2.18 16.77 -12.49
N SER A 41 -2.66 18.01 -12.39
CA SER A 41 -3.23 18.54 -11.15
C SER A 41 -4.62 19.06 -11.44
N PHE A 42 -5.56 18.72 -10.56
CA PHE A 42 -6.95 19.14 -10.66
C PHE A 42 -7.29 20.12 -9.54
N GLN A 43 -8.09 21.13 -9.87
CA GLN A 43 -8.66 22.08 -8.93
C GLN A 43 -10.17 21.86 -8.91
N GLY A 44 -10.66 21.25 -7.83
CA GLY A 44 -12.08 21.16 -7.53
C GLY A 44 -12.55 22.32 -6.66
N ASP A 45 -13.81 22.27 -6.24
CA ASP A 45 -14.42 23.26 -5.36
C ASP A 45 -13.90 23.14 -3.92
N ASN A 46 -13.57 21.92 -3.49
CA ASN A 46 -13.17 21.62 -2.11
C ASN A 46 -11.66 21.45 -1.93
N GLY A 47 -10.88 21.43 -3.01
CA GLY A 47 -9.43 21.30 -2.90
C GLY A 47 -8.67 21.28 -4.22
N LYS A 48 -7.35 21.17 -4.10
CA LYS A 48 -6.44 20.96 -5.22
C LYS A 48 -5.60 19.72 -4.95
N TRP A 49 -5.49 18.84 -5.92
CA TRP A 49 -4.71 17.63 -5.79
C TRP A 49 -4.00 17.22 -7.08
N ASN A 50 -3.17 16.19 -6.98
CA ASN A 50 -2.48 15.58 -8.10
C ASN A 50 -3.26 14.34 -8.56
N CYS A 51 -3.28 14.16 -9.87
CA CYS A 51 -3.86 12.98 -10.51
C CYS A 51 -2.83 12.28 -11.38
N TYR A 52 -3.03 10.97 -11.58
CA TYR A 52 -2.16 10.12 -12.38
C TYR A 52 -2.99 9.29 -13.34
N ALA A 53 -2.70 9.41 -14.63
CA ALA A 53 -3.29 8.61 -15.69
C ALA A 53 -2.26 7.54 -16.08
N ASN A 54 -2.48 6.28 -15.71
CA ASN A 54 -1.55 5.18 -15.94
C ASN A 54 -2.15 4.19 -16.93
N THR A 55 -1.43 3.91 -18.01
CA THR A 55 -1.80 2.91 -19.00
C THR A 55 -0.96 1.66 -18.83
N ARG A 56 -1.60 0.57 -18.46
CA ARG A 56 -0.98 -0.73 -18.32
C ARG A 56 -0.97 -1.44 -19.67
N ILE A 57 0.03 -1.13 -20.48
CA ILE A 57 0.17 -1.58 -21.88
C ILE A 57 -0.02 -3.09 -22.01
N GLU A 58 0.72 -3.89 -21.23
CA GLU A 58 0.64 -5.35 -21.32
C GLU A 58 -0.70 -5.94 -20.90
N GLN A 59 -1.43 -5.26 -19.99
CA GLN A 59 -2.74 -5.71 -19.50
C GLN A 59 -3.91 -5.04 -20.23
N GLN A 60 -3.64 -4.16 -21.19
CA GLN A 60 -4.66 -3.36 -21.90
C GLN A 60 -5.64 -2.67 -20.94
N GLN A 61 -5.11 -2.07 -19.85
CA GLN A 61 -5.90 -1.39 -18.84
C GLN A 61 -5.53 0.09 -18.76
N PHE A 62 -6.55 0.93 -18.57
CA PHE A 62 -6.37 2.33 -18.22
C PHE A 62 -6.83 2.56 -16.79
N ILE A 63 -5.98 3.21 -15.99
CA ILE A 63 -6.27 3.55 -14.60
C ILE A 63 -6.02 5.03 -14.39
N PHE A 64 -6.98 5.71 -13.77
CA PHE A 64 -6.86 7.09 -13.36
C PHE A 64 -6.99 7.19 -11.85
N TYR A 65 -6.09 7.93 -11.23
CA TYR A 65 -6.04 8.14 -9.78
C TYR A 65 -6.15 9.62 -9.44
N SER A 66 -6.97 9.96 -8.45
CA SER A 66 -6.86 11.20 -7.68
C SER A 66 -6.21 10.90 -6.33
N VAL A 67 -5.15 11.60 -5.96
CA VAL A 67 -4.49 11.43 -4.67
C VAL A 67 -4.97 12.50 -3.71
N CYS A 68 -5.57 12.12 -2.58
CA CYS A 68 -6.03 13.08 -1.57
C CYS A 68 -4.84 13.98 -1.14
N PRO A 69 -5.04 15.31 -1.01
CA PRO A 69 -3.95 16.23 -0.69
C PRO A 69 -3.41 16.09 0.74
N VAL A 70 -4.07 15.29 1.59
CA VAL A 70 -3.72 15.07 2.99
C VAL A 70 -3.69 13.58 3.27
N ASN A 71 -2.64 13.12 3.94
CA ASN A 71 -2.57 11.76 4.47
C ASN A 71 -3.30 11.67 5.81
N THR A 72 -3.96 10.55 6.03
CA THR A 72 -4.63 10.23 7.29
C THR A 72 -3.62 10.01 8.42
N PRO A 73 -3.70 10.78 9.53
CA PRO A 73 -2.91 10.53 10.72
C PRO A 73 -3.13 9.11 11.27
N GLU A 74 -2.11 8.52 11.88
CA GLU A 74 -2.13 7.13 12.37
C GLU A 74 -3.32 6.81 13.27
N ASP A 75 -3.63 7.72 14.21
CA ASP A 75 -4.75 7.60 15.17
C ASP A 75 -6.13 7.74 14.51
N LYS A 76 -6.19 8.23 13.28
CA LYS A 76 -7.42 8.38 12.48
C LYS A 76 -7.58 7.32 11.40
N ARG A 77 -6.59 6.47 11.14
CA ARG A 77 -6.64 5.48 10.04
C ARG A 77 -7.80 4.50 10.16
N LEU A 78 -8.13 4.05 11.38
CA LEU A 78 -9.28 3.17 11.59
C LEU A 78 -10.61 3.87 11.26
N ALA A 79 -10.78 5.11 11.71
CA ALA A 79 -11.97 5.89 11.39
C ALA A 79 -12.07 6.18 9.88
N MET A 80 -10.95 6.51 9.24
CA MET A 80 -10.91 6.71 7.79
C MET A 80 -11.20 5.43 7.00
N ALA A 81 -10.73 4.27 7.47
CA ALA A 81 -11.04 3.00 6.82
C ALA A 81 -12.53 2.68 6.89
N GLU A 82 -13.19 2.97 8.01
CA GLU A 82 -14.65 2.87 8.11
C GLU A 82 -15.33 3.87 7.16
N PHE A 83 -14.87 5.13 7.12
CA PHE A 83 -15.40 6.15 6.21
C PHE A 83 -15.33 5.69 4.75
N ILE A 84 -14.18 5.19 4.33
CA ILE A 84 -13.96 4.68 2.98
C ILE A 84 -14.81 3.45 2.68
N ALA A 85 -14.93 2.51 3.63
CA ALA A 85 -15.77 1.33 3.44
C ALA A 85 -17.26 1.71 3.26
N ARG A 86 -17.72 2.74 3.99
CA ARG A 86 -19.06 3.31 3.84
C ARG A 86 -19.22 4.05 2.51
N ALA A 87 -18.28 4.93 2.15
CA ALA A 87 -18.29 5.66 0.88
C ALA A 87 -18.33 4.72 -0.34
N ASN A 88 -17.58 3.61 -0.29
CA ASN A 88 -17.52 2.66 -1.38
C ASN A 88 -18.80 1.80 -1.50
N TYR A 89 -19.63 1.73 -0.45
CA TYR A 89 -20.82 0.90 -0.46
C TYR A 89 -21.89 1.51 -1.37
N GLY A 90 -22.16 0.85 -2.51
CA GLY A 90 -23.12 1.33 -3.51
C GLY A 90 -22.50 2.21 -4.60
N MET A 91 -21.20 2.47 -4.54
CA MET A 91 -20.47 3.23 -5.55
C MET A 91 -20.37 2.45 -6.87
N ALA A 92 -20.83 3.05 -7.96
CA ALA A 92 -20.93 2.38 -9.26
C ALA A 92 -19.64 2.42 -10.09
N ILE A 93 -18.90 3.52 -10.05
CA ILE A 93 -17.69 3.74 -10.87
C ILE A 93 -16.54 4.19 -9.98
N GLY A 94 -15.57 3.32 -9.80
CA GLY A 94 -14.36 3.58 -9.02
C GLY A 94 -14.49 3.20 -7.54
N ASN A 95 -13.45 3.50 -6.78
CA ASN A 95 -13.40 3.26 -5.34
C ASN A 95 -12.34 4.15 -4.66
N PHE A 96 -12.55 4.45 -3.39
CA PHE A 96 -11.51 4.96 -2.50
C PHE A 96 -10.61 3.83 -2.00
N GLU A 97 -9.32 4.13 -1.86
CA GLU A 97 -8.27 3.26 -1.31
C GLU A 97 -7.58 4.00 -0.16
N LEU A 98 -7.20 3.25 0.89
CA LEU A 98 -6.39 3.74 1.99
C LEU A 98 -5.14 2.88 2.12
N ASP A 99 -3.98 3.52 2.05
CA ASP A 99 -2.73 2.92 2.48
C ASP A 99 -2.60 3.04 4.00
N PHE A 100 -2.73 1.93 4.72
CA PHE A 100 -2.59 1.92 6.18
C PHE A 100 -1.16 2.20 6.66
N ALA A 101 -0.14 2.11 5.79
CA ALA A 101 1.24 2.35 6.19
C ALA A 101 1.51 3.84 6.41
N ASP A 102 1.04 4.71 5.50
CA ASP A 102 1.32 6.14 5.55
C ASP A 102 0.07 7.03 5.54
N GLY A 103 -1.12 6.44 5.49
CA GLY A 103 -2.40 7.13 5.49
C GLY A 103 -2.78 7.76 4.15
N GLU A 104 -2.06 7.49 3.07
CA GLU A 104 -2.38 8.01 1.74
C GLU A 104 -3.76 7.51 1.29
N ILE A 105 -4.62 8.44 0.83
CA ILE A 105 -5.94 8.11 0.28
C ILE A 105 -5.90 8.37 -1.23
N ARG A 106 -6.44 7.44 -2.01
CA ARG A 106 -6.61 7.60 -3.46
C ARG A 106 -8.06 7.33 -3.84
N TYR A 107 -8.56 8.01 -4.87
CA TYR A 107 -9.75 7.57 -5.61
C TYR A 107 -9.30 6.99 -6.94
N LYS A 108 -9.68 5.75 -7.22
CA LYS A 108 -9.29 5.00 -8.42
C LYS A 108 -10.49 4.78 -9.32
N THR A 109 -10.31 5.03 -10.61
CA THR A 109 -11.19 4.55 -11.67
C THR A 109 -10.35 3.77 -12.66
N SER A 110 -10.85 2.63 -13.15
CA SER A 110 -10.11 1.79 -14.09
C SER A 110 -11.04 1.14 -15.11
N ILE A 111 -10.50 0.85 -16.29
CA ILE A 111 -11.18 0.08 -17.32
C ILE A 111 -10.20 -0.91 -17.94
N ASP A 112 -10.69 -2.11 -18.19
CA ASP A 112 -10.03 -3.13 -19.00
C ASP A 112 -10.62 -3.04 -20.42
N VAL A 113 -9.77 -2.90 -21.41
CA VAL A 113 -10.15 -2.80 -22.83
C VAL A 113 -9.60 -3.97 -23.64
N GLU A 114 -9.30 -5.11 -23.00
CA GLU A 114 -8.83 -6.30 -23.71
C GLU A 114 -9.83 -6.71 -24.81
N GLY A 115 -9.35 -6.72 -26.05
CA GLY A 115 -10.17 -7.08 -27.22
C GLY A 115 -11.06 -5.96 -27.77
N ASP A 116 -11.07 -4.77 -27.17
CA ASP A 116 -11.83 -3.59 -27.61
C ASP A 116 -10.94 -2.35 -27.75
N GLU A 117 -11.52 -1.18 -28.01
CA GLU A 117 -10.82 0.10 -28.16
C GLU A 117 -11.17 1.09 -27.04
N LEU A 118 -10.14 1.74 -26.49
CA LEU A 118 -10.33 2.81 -25.52
C LEU A 118 -10.70 4.11 -26.22
N SER A 119 -12.00 4.42 -26.26
CA SER A 119 -12.49 5.66 -26.87
C SER A 119 -12.31 6.90 -25.95
N PHE A 120 -12.19 8.08 -26.56
CA PHE A 120 -12.20 9.37 -25.86
C PHE A 120 -13.36 9.51 -24.86
N ALA A 121 -14.55 9.04 -25.22
CA ALA A 121 -15.74 9.12 -24.37
C ALA A 121 -15.59 8.28 -23.08
N LEU A 122 -14.99 7.09 -23.18
CA LEU A 122 -14.72 6.23 -22.03
C LEU A 122 -13.68 6.86 -21.10
N ILE A 123 -12.59 7.39 -21.66
CA ILE A 123 -11.56 8.10 -20.88
C ILE A 123 -12.19 9.29 -20.15
N LYS A 124 -12.99 10.10 -20.86
CA LYS A 124 -13.69 11.24 -20.28
C LYS A 124 -14.57 10.85 -19.10
N GLN A 125 -15.39 9.80 -19.25
CA GLN A 125 -16.27 9.35 -18.17
C GLN A 125 -15.49 8.93 -16.93
N LEU A 126 -14.38 8.20 -17.08
CA LEU A 126 -13.56 7.76 -15.95
C LEU A 126 -12.85 8.93 -15.27
N VAL A 127 -12.17 9.79 -16.03
CA VAL A 127 -11.41 10.92 -15.50
C VAL A 127 -12.32 11.88 -14.74
N TYR A 128 -13.46 12.27 -15.32
CA TYR A 128 -14.38 13.21 -14.68
C TYR A 128 -15.11 12.60 -13.48
N ALA A 129 -15.55 11.34 -13.56
CA ALA A 129 -16.10 10.66 -12.39
C ALA A 129 -15.09 10.61 -11.25
N ASN A 130 -13.82 10.35 -11.55
CA ASN A 130 -12.75 10.25 -10.57
C ASN A 130 -12.53 11.54 -9.79
N VAL A 131 -12.31 12.65 -10.50
CA VAL A 131 -12.05 13.94 -9.85
C VAL A 131 -13.29 14.49 -9.13
N THR A 132 -14.49 14.23 -9.67
CA THR A 132 -15.75 14.65 -9.03
C THR A 132 -15.94 13.94 -7.70
N MET A 133 -15.77 12.62 -7.66
CA MET A 133 -15.92 11.85 -6.42
C MET A 133 -14.88 12.23 -5.38
N MET A 134 -13.62 12.47 -5.78
CA MET A 134 -12.62 13.01 -4.84
C MET A 134 -13.08 14.35 -4.26
N ASP A 135 -13.55 15.29 -5.10
CA ASP A 135 -13.97 16.61 -4.64
C ASP A 135 -15.16 16.56 -3.67
N GLU A 136 -16.16 15.73 -3.97
CA GLU A 136 -17.39 15.59 -3.18
C GLU A 136 -17.12 14.98 -1.79
N TYR A 137 -16.23 13.99 -1.71
CA TYR A 137 -15.94 13.29 -0.46
C TYR A 137 -14.80 13.93 0.35
N LEU A 138 -14.00 14.82 -0.27
CA LEU A 138 -12.87 15.48 0.39
C LEU A 138 -13.27 16.23 1.67
N PRO A 139 -14.35 17.03 1.73
CA PRO A 139 -14.79 17.65 2.96
C PRO A 139 -15.08 16.65 4.08
N GLY A 140 -15.77 15.54 3.77
CA GLY A 140 -16.06 14.48 4.75
C GLY A 140 -14.78 13.88 5.32
N MET A 141 -13.80 13.58 4.46
CA MET A 141 -12.48 13.12 4.91
C MET A 141 -11.81 14.11 5.86
N MET A 142 -11.87 15.42 5.54
CA MET A 142 -11.29 16.46 6.39
C MET A 142 -11.99 16.54 7.75
N THR A 143 -13.31 16.35 7.83
CA THR A 143 -14.03 16.33 9.11
C THR A 143 -13.73 15.11 9.97
N VAL A 144 -13.49 13.94 9.36
CA VAL A 144 -13.06 12.74 10.09
C VAL A 144 -11.63 12.93 10.64
N ILE A 145 -10.74 13.55 9.86
CA ILE A 145 -9.35 13.80 10.25
C ILE A 145 -9.24 14.88 11.34
N TYR A 146 -9.90 16.03 11.15
CA TYR A 146 -9.71 17.23 11.97
C TYR A 146 -10.89 17.61 12.87
N GLY A 147 -12.10 17.16 12.54
CA GLY A 147 -13.34 17.59 13.20
C GLY A 147 -13.90 16.62 14.23
N ASP A 148 -13.24 15.48 14.46
CA ASP A 148 -13.70 14.39 15.33
C ASP A 148 -15.14 13.90 15.01
N VAL A 149 -15.59 14.10 13.77
CA VAL A 149 -16.89 13.60 13.28
C VAL A 149 -16.78 12.09 13.04
N SER A 150 -17.82 11.34 13.40
CA SER A 150 -17.84 9.90 13.16
C SER A 150 -17.90 9.61 11.65
N PRO A 151 -17.30 8.50 11.18
CA PRO A 151 -17.37 8.11 9.78
C PRO A 151 -18.79 8.00 9.23
N GLU A 152 -19.73 7.48 10.03
CA GLU A 152 -21.15 7.39 9.65
C GLU A 152 -21.77 8.78 9.42
N GLU A 153 -21.53 9.72 10.35
CA GLU A 153 -22.11 11.06 10.27
C GLU A 153 -21.52 11.85 9.10
N ALA A 154 -20.21 11.72 8.86
CA ALA A 154 -19.56 12.38 7.72
C ALA A 154 -20.11 11.89 6.37
N ILE A 155 -20.39 10.58 6.24
CA ILE A 155 -21.01 10.01 5.03
C ILE A 155 -22.46 10.49 4.90
N LYS A 156 -23.24 10.43 5.99
CA LYS A 156 -24.61 10.96 6.00
C LYS A 156 -24.67 12.40 5.54
N GLN A 157 -23.74 13.27 5.96
CA GLN A 157 -23.72 14.67 5.54
C GLN A 157 -23.45 14.84 4.05
N ILE A 158 -22.57 14.02 3.46
CA ILE A 158 -22.31 14.04 2.01
C ILE A 158 -23.53 13.52 1.25
N GLU A 159 -24.06 12.38 1.65
CA GLU A 159 -25.16 11.72 0.93
C GLU A 159 -26.51 12.42 1.14
N LEU A 160 -26.79 13.03 2.29
CA LEU A 160 -27.99 13.87 2.48
C LEU A 160 -28.00 15.09 1.55
N ILE A 161 -26.83 15.62 1.17
CA ILE A 161 -26.73 16.73 0.23
C ILE A 161 -27.06 16.24 -1.19
N LEU A 162 -26.77 14.98 -1.50
CA LEU A 162 -27.07 14.33 -2.79
C LEU A 162 -28.52 13.84 -2.87
N ASP A 163 -29.12 13.48 -1.73
CA ASP A 163 -30.52 13.03 -1.57
C ASP A 163 -31.48 14.19 -1.22
N ILE A 164 -31.28 15.40 -1.74
CA ILE A 164 -32.34 16.42 -1.78
C ILE A 164 -33.08 16.33 -3.12
N PRO A 165 -34.19 15.57 -3.21
CA PRO A 165 -35.23 15.85 -4.17
C PRO A 165 -35.69 17.31 -4.01
N GLN A 166 -35.88 18.01 -5.12
CA GLN A 166 -36.80 19.15 -5.17
C GLN A 166 -38.24 18.68 -4.90
N SER A 167 -38.56 18.24 -3.69
CA SER A 167 -39.90 18.09 -3.16
C SER A 167 -39.81 17.59 -1.72
N LEU A 168 -40.40 18.38 -0.82
CA LEU A 168 -40.73 18.03 0.56
C LEU A 168 -41.63 16.78 0.61
N ASP A 169 -41.67 16.17 1.80
CA ASP A 169 -42.55 15.08 2.27
C ASP A 169 -41.94 13.68 1.99
N GLU A 170 -41.72 12.74 2.93
CA GLU A 170 -42.43 12.36 4.16
C GLU A 170 -41.49 11.67 5.20
N GLU A 171 -41.90 11.69 6.46
CA GLU A 171 -41.32 11.00 7.64
C GLU A 171 -41.63 9.49 7.65
N GLU A 172 -40.75 8.67 8.25
CA GLU A 172 -41.06 7.57 9.21
C GLU A 172 -39.77 6.78 9.57
N GLN A 173 -39.18 6.96 10.76
CA GLN A 173 -39.28 6.10 11.95
C GLN A 173 -39.10 4.58 11.75
N PHE A 174 -38.02 3.99 12.29
CA PHE A 174 -38.09 2.79 13.14
C PHE A 174 -36.80 2.59 13.98
N SER A 175 -37.00 2.13 15.22
CA SER A 175 -36.06 2.04 16.35
C SER A 175 -35.68 0.58 16.72
N GLU A 176 -34.44 0.38 17.18
CA GLU A 176 -33.84 -0.62 18.13
C GLU A 176 -34.19 -2.14 17.97
N VAL A 177 -33.39 -3.17 18.33
CA VAL A 177 -32.61 -3.48 19.55
C VAL A 177 -31.64 -4.68 19.28
N VAL A 178 -30.52 -4.77 20.02
CA VAL A 178 -29.52 -5.88 20.13
C VAL A 178 -30.03 -7.07 20.97
N PRO A 179 -29.48 -8.30 20.84
CA PRO A 179 -28.67 -8.84 21.96
C PRO A 179 -27.44 -9.68 21.53
N ALA A 180 -26.49 -9.78 22.46
CA ALA A 180 -25.25 -10.57 22.43
C ALA A 180 -25.45 -12.03 22.87
N SER A 181 -24.54 -12.95 22.47
CA SER A 181 -23.79 -13.84 23.41
C SER A 181 -22.88 -14.88 22.72
N ASN A 182 -21.72 -15.08 23.36
CA ASN A 182 -20.95 -16.32 23.59
C ASN A 182 -19.69 -16.67 22.76
N GLN A 183 -18.62 -16.78 23.55
CA GLN A 183 -17.28 -17.32 23.31
C GLN A 183 -17.31 -18.85 23.32
N GLU A 184 -16.40 -19.49 22.58
CA GLU A 184 -15.85 -20.79 22.97
C GLU A 184 -14.38 -20.91 22.55
N GLU A 185 -13.56 -21.36 23.50
CA GLU A 185 -12.12 -21.59 23.41
C GLU A 185 -11.80 -22.86 22.61
N LEU A 186 -10.70 -22.87 21.86
CA LEU A 186 -10.00 -24.10 21.47
C LEU A 186 -8.49 -23.95 21.73
N LYS A 187 -7.99 -24.81 22.63
CA LYS A 187 -6.57 -25.05 22.95
C LYS A 187 -5.99 -26.14 22.04
N VAL A 188 -4.64 -26.27 22.11
CA VAL A 188 -3.75 -27.40 21.74
C VAL A 188 -3.13 -27.24 20.33
N ASN A 189 -1.82 -27.37 20.08
CA ASN A 189 -0.72 -28.01 20.79
C ASN A 189 0.64 -27.34 20.49
N SER A 190 1.55 -27.36 21.47
CA SER A 190 2.97 -27.04 21.32
C SER A 190 3.75 -28.28 20.89
N SER A 191 4.35 -28.30 19.69
CA SER A 191 5.55 -29.11 19.36
C SER A 191 5.84 -29.09 17.85
N TRP A 192 6.34 -27.98 17.29
CA TRP A 192 7.14 -27.97 16.02
C TRP A 192 7.98 -26.68 15.88
N GLN A 193 8.54 -26.18 16.98
CA GLN A 193 9.24 -24.87 17.01
C GLN A 193 10.70 -24.88 16.49
N THR A 194 11.29 -26.03 16.17
CA THR A 194 12.76 -26.16 16.14
C THR A 194 13.46 -25.95 14.78
N ASP A 195 12.75 -25.97 13.65
CA ASP A 195 13.38 -25.85 12.33
C ASP A 195 13.13 -24.50 11.64
N VAL A 196 11.97 -23.86 11.87
CA VAL A 196 11.65 -22.49 11.41
C VAL A 196 12.64 -21.46 11.97
N GLN A 197 12.93 -21.55 13.27
CA GLN A 197 13.85 -20.64 13.95
C GLN A 197 15.27 -20.70 13.36
N LYS A 198 15.73 -21.85 12.86
CA LYS A 198 17.10 -21.98 12.33
C LYS A 198 17.29 -21.35 10.95
N GLN A 199 16.26 -21.31 10.10
CA GLN A 199 16.33 -20.61 8.81
C GLN A 199 16.04 -19.10 8.96
N GLU A 200 15.12 -18.70 9.83
CA GLU A 200 14.86 -17.29 10.17
C GLU A 200 16.09 -16.57 10.73
N THR A 201 16.85 -17.25 11.59
CA THR A 201 18.09 -16.70 12.15
C THR A 201 19.16 -16.46 11.08
N LYS A 202 19.14 -17.24 9.98
CA LYS A 202 20.15 -17.14 8.91
C LYS A 202 19.84 -16.02 7.91
N LEU A 203 18.56 -15.72 7.66
CA LEU A 203 18.12 -14.62 6.80
C LEU A 203 18.35 -13.27 7.49
N ASN A 204 17.95 -13.14 8.76
CA ASN A 204 18.03 -11.88 9.51
C ASN A 204 19.47 -11.41 9.81
N ASN A 205 20.45 -12.33 9.87
CA ASN A 205 21.84 -11.98 10.18
C ASN A 205 22.61 -11.34 9.00
N LYS A 206 22.04 -11.39 7.78
CA LYS A 206 22.64 -10.81 6.57
C LYS A 206 21.87 -9.63 5.98
N SER A 207 20.60 -9.46 6.32
CA SER A 207 19.78 -8.37 5.82
C SER A 207 20.23 -7.01 6.36
N HIS A 208 20.03 -5.98 5.54
CA HIS A 208 20.25 -4.60 5.95
C HIS A 208 19.26 -4.19 7.05
N ILE A 209 19.67 -3.32 7.98
CA ILE A 209 18.80 -2.97 9.11
C ILE A 209 17.47 -2.33 8.66
N LEU A 210 17.48 -1.58 7.56
CA LEU A 210 16.30 -0.88 7.05
C LEU A 210 15.27 -1.83 6.42
N SER A 211 15.64 -3.05 6.05
CA SER A 211 14.70 -4.08 5.56
C SER A 211 14.09 -4.90 6.71
N ILE A 212 14.61 -4.74 7.93
CA ILE A 212 14.15 -5.42 9.15
C ILE A 212 13.24 -4.50 9.97
N LEU A 213 13.61 -3.23 10.08
CA LEU A 213 12.83 -2.23 10.79
C LEU A 213 11.53 -1.91 10.05
N THR A 214 10.48 -1.55 10.79
CA THR A 214 9.23 -1.06 10.20
C THR A 214 9.33 0.42 9.82
N PRO A 215 8.44 0.93 8.94
CA PRO A 215 8.40 2.36 8.59
C PRO A 215 8.32 3.29 9.81
N ASP A 216 7.57 2.89 10.84
CA ASP A 216 7.39 3.67 12.08
C ASP A 216 8.63 3.62 12.98
N GLU A 217 9.26 2.45 13.10
CA GLU A 217 10.53 2.32 13.83
C GLU A 217 11.62 3.19 13.19
N ILE A 218 11.70 3.20 11.86
CA ILE A 218 12.60 4.08 11.09
C ILE A 218 12.29 5.55 11.36
N ALA A 219 11.00 5.94 11.39
CA ALA A 219 10.58 7.30 11.68
C ALA A 219 11.03 7.74 13.09
N GLN A 220 10.84 6.87 14.09
CA GLN A 220 11.18 7.15 15.47
C GLN A 220 12.69 7.23 15.69
N PHE A 221 13.49 6.34 15.08
CA PHE A 221 14.94 6.43 15.13
C PHE A 221 15.46 7.72 14.46
N HIS A 222 14.92 8.09 13.30
CA HIS A 222 15.27 9.34 12.64
C HIS A 222 14.90 10.53 13.54
N GLN A 223 13.70 10.55 14.09
CA GLN A 223 13.25 11.61 15.00
C GLN A 223 14.19 11.76 16.21
N VAL A 224 14.56 10.66 16.87
CA VAL A 224 15.49 10.67 17.99
C VAL A 224 16.87 11.22 17.57
N SER A 225 17.37 10.83 16.39
CA SER A 225 18.66 11.33 15.87
C SER A 225 18.69 12.85 15.67
N GLN A 226 17.55 13.48 15.41
CA GLN A 226 17.44 14.93 15.21
C GLN A 226 17.27 15.71 16.52
N MET A 227 16.87 15.06 17.62
CA MET A 227 16.59 15.70 18.92
C MET A 227 17.86 15.83 19.78
N VAL A 228 18.73 16.78 19.45
CA VAL A 228 20.02 17.00 20.14
C VAL A 228 19.95 18.01 21.30
N ALA A 229 18.82 18.67 21.53
CA ALA A 229 18.75 19.73 22.54
C ALA A 229 18.61 19.18 23.99
N PRO A 230 19.30 19.76 24.99
CA PRO A 230 19.31 19.22 26.37
C PRO A 230 17.93 19.06 27.01
N TYR A 231 16.99 19.96 26.72
CA TYR A 231 15.63 19.90 27.27
C TYR A 231 14.79 18.73 26.68
N GLN A 232 15.23 18.15 25.56
CA GLN A 232 14.57 17.01 24.92
C GLN A 232 15.05 15.66 25.47
N GLN A 233 16.09 15.63 26.32
CA GLN A 233 16.69 14.39 26.81
C GLN A 233 15.68 13.41 27.42
N LYS A 234 14.74 13.92 28.24
CA LYS A 234 13.69 13.10 28.83
C LYS A 234 12.77 12.48 27.77
N LYS A 235 12.38 13.26 26.76
CA LYS A 235 11.52 12.82 25.65
C LYS A 235 12.24 11.81 24.76
N VAL A 236 13.51 12.05 24.46
CA VAL A 236 14.37 11.12 23.73
C VAL A 236 14.45 9.79 24.47
N GLN A 237 14.72 9.81 25.78
CA GLN A 237 14.78 8.61 26.59
C GLN A 237 13.45 7.84 26.60
N GLU A 238 12.31 8.53 26.74
CA GLU A 238 10.98 7.91 26.68
C GLU A 238 10.71 7.23 25.31
N ILE A 239 11.03 7.90 24.20
CA ILE A 239 10.86 7.33 22.84
C ILE A 239 11.80 6.13 22.66
N THR A 240 13.07 6.26 23.04
CA THR A 240 14.08 5.20 22.89
C THR A 240 13.71 3.94 23.69
N GLU A 241 13.27 4.07 24.94
CA GLU A 241 12.84 2.93 25.76
C GLU A 241 11.59 2.25 25.19
N LYS A 242 10.60 3.05 24.76
CA LYS A 242 9.40 2.51 24.12
C LYS A 242 9.75 1.75 22.84
N LEU A 243 10.54 2.37 21.97
CA LEU A 243 11.01 1.80 20.70
C LEU A 243 11.79 0.49 20.92
N LYS A 244 12.68 0.47 21.93
CA LYS A 244 13.41 -0.74 22.33
C LYS A 244 12.47 -1.87 22.71
N SER A 245 11.48 -1.59 23.57
CA SER A 245 10.51 -2.61 24.01
C SER A 245 9.71 -3.18 22.83
N VAL A 246 9.29 -2.34 21.89
CA VAL A 246 8.53 -2.73 20.69
C VAL A 246 9.35 -3.65 19.80
N ILE A 247 10.61 -3.27 19.52
CA ILE A 247 11.50 -4.06 18.66
C ILE A 247 11.83 -5.42 19.28
N ILE A 248 12.14 -5.46 20.59
CA ILE A 248 12.43 -6.72 21.29
C ILE A 248 11.21 -7.63 21.31
N THR A 249 10.02 -7.07 21.55
CA THR A 249 8.79 -7.85 21.55
C THR A 249 8.50 -8.43 20.17
N ARG A 250 8.76 -7.67 19.09
CA ARG A 250 8.50 -8.08 17.70
C ARG A 250 9.53 -9.09 17.18
N LEU A 251 10.82 -8.89 17.45
CA LEU A 251 11.92 -9.65 16.86
C LEU A 251 12.51 -10.73 17.78
N GLY A 252 12.03 -10.84 19.02
CA GLY A 252 12.49 -11.84 19.98
C GLY A 252 13.99 -11.74 20.26
N GLU A 253 14.70 -12.87 20.14
CA GLU A 253 16.13 -12.99 20.47
C GLU A 253 17.04 -12.04 19.64
N LEU A 254 16.60 -11.63 18.45
CA LEU A 254 17.35 -10.72 17.58
C LEU A 254 17.09 -9.24 17.88
N GLY A 255 16.06 -8.92 18.66
CA GLY A 255 15.62 -7.54 18.85
C GLY A 255 16.66 -6.63 19.50
N GLU A 256 17.41 -7.13 20.48
CA GLU A 256 18.46 -6.36 21.17
C GLU A 256 19.61 -5.99 20.20
N GLU A 257 20.01 -6.93 19.35
CA GLU A 257 21.07 -6.72 18.35
C GLU A 257 20.62 -5.70 17.29
N ILE A 258 19.43 -5.88 16.74
CA ILE A 258 18.86 -4.98 15.72
C ILE A 258 18.68 -3.57 16.28
N PHE A 259 18.16 -3.45 17.51
CA PHE A 259 18.03 -2.17 18.19
C PHE A 259 19.38 -1.47 18.36
N THR A 260 20.42 -2.20 18.75
CA THR A 260 21.78 -1.66 18.93
C THR A 260 22.37 -1.18 17.60
N ARG A 261 22.24 -1.99 16.53
CA ARG A 261 22.68 -1.63 15.18
C ARG A 261 21.96 -0.39 14.66
N ALA A 262 20.64 -0.31 14.83
CA ALA A 262 19.84 0.84 14.44
C ALA A 262 20.23 2.11 15.22
N SER A 263 20.41 2.00 16.53
CA SER A 263 20.83 3.11 17.40
C SER A 263 22.20 3.68 17.03
N THR A 264 23.05 2.90 16.37
CA THR A 264 24.35 3.34 15.85
C THR A 264 24.21 3.96 14.45
N PHE A 265 23.39 3.37 13.58
CA PHE A 265 23.24 3.78 12.19
C PHE A 265 22.59 5.17 12.01
N PHE A 266 21.47 5.44 12.67
CA PHE A 266 20.71 6.68 12.41
C PHE A 266 21.45 7.96 12.79
N PRO A 267 22.26 8.01 13.87
CA PRO A 267 23.12 9.16 14.14
C PRO A 267 24.25 9.36 13.12
N GLU A 268 24.77 8.29 12.52
CA GLU A 268 25.89 8.36 11.55
C GLU A 268 25.43 8.80 10.16
N VAL A 269 24.18 8.54 9.81
CA VAL A 269 23.63 8.81 8.48
C VAL A 269 22.77 10.08 8.49
N LYS A 270 23.18 11.07 7.69
CA LYS A 270 22.37 12.28 7.48
C LYS A 270 21.28 12.02 6.43
N LEU A 271 20.11 11.56 6.88
CA LEU A 271 18.95 11.32 6.03
C LEU A 271 18.15 12.60 5.78
N GLU A 272 18.04 12.98 4.51
CA GLU A 272 17.10 14.02 4.06
C GLU A 272 15.64 13.53 4.16
N ALA A 273 14.69 14.44 4.36
CA ALA A 273 13.27 14.10 4.55
C ALA A 273 12.68 13.31 3.38
N LYS A 274 13.14 13.58 2.15
CA LYS A 274 12.72 12.85 0.94
C LYS A 274 13.23 11.40 0.94
N ASN A 275 14.51 11.20 1.26
CA ASN A 275 15.12 9.86 1.35
C ASN A 275 14.44 9.03 2.44
N LEU A 276 14.09 9.66 3.56
CA LEU A 276 13.36 9.01 4.64
C LEU A 276 12.03 8.41 4.15
N LYS A 277 11.26 9.16 3.36
CA LYS A 277 9.97 8.68 2.81
C LYS A 277 10.15 7.49 1.87
N LEU A 278 11.15 7.52 1.00
CA LEU A 278 11.47 6.39 0.13
C LEU A 278 11.91 5.17 0.94
N ILE A 279 12.81 5.36 1.91
CA ILE A 279 13.28 4.29 2.82
C ILE A 279 12.10 3.64 3.54
N GLN A 280 11.15 4.44 4.06
CA GLN A 280 9.94 3.93 4.70
C GLN A 280 9.08 3.08 3.75
N ARG A 281 8.88 3.53 2.50
CA ARG A 281 8.11 2.77 1.50
C ARG A 281 8.76 1.42 1.17
N TYR A 282 10.07 1.41 0.88
CA TYR A 282 10.79 0.15 0.61
C TYR A 282 10.88 -0.76 1.84
N SER A 283 11.05 -0.20 3.05
CA SER A 283 11.01 -0.97 4.31
C SER A 283 9.66 -1.67 4.50
N GLY A 284 8.55 -0.97 4.22
CA GLY A 284 7.21 -1.56 4.23
C GLY A 284 7.06 -2.71 3.23
N LEU A 285 7.58 -2.54 2.01
CA LEU A 285 7.60 -3.61 1.00
C LEU A 285 8.43 -4.81 1.46
N ALA A 286 9.63 -4.60 2.02
CA ALA A 286 10.47 -5.68 2.56
C ALA A 286 9.72 -6.48 3.64
N GLY A 287 9.05 -5.78 4.56
CA GLY A 287 8.22 -6.39 5.61
C GLY A 287 7.09 -7.23 5.03
N ARG A 288 6.36 -6.70 4.04
CA ARG A 288 5.27 -7.43 3.37
C ARG A 288 5.78 -8.66 2.62
N THR A 289 6.88 -8.56 1.89
CA THR A 289 7.51 -9.70 1.20
C THR A 289 7.84 -10.82 2.17
N ARG A 290 8.45 -10.47 3.31
CA ARG A 290 8.81 -11.44 4.35
C ARG A 290 7.57 -12.09 4.98
N LEU A 291 6.51 -11.31 5.24
CA LEU A 291 5.26 -11.83 5.79
C LEU A 291 4.60 -12.85 4.83
N LEU A 292 4.51 -12.53 3.54
CA LEU A 292 3.94 -13.45 2.53
C LEU A 292 4.78 -14.72 2.40
N TRP A 293 6.10 -14.58 2.40
CA TRP A 293 7.01 -15.72 2.37
C TRP A 293 6.82 -16.63 3.60
N GLN A 294 6.77 -16.04 4.80
CA GLN A 294 6.53 -16.76 6.07
C GLN A 294 5.18 -17.44 6.09
N ARG A 295 4.11 -16.77 5.66
CA ARG A 295 2.76 -17.33 5.57
C ARG A 295 2.75 -18.59 4.71
N LEU A 296 3.31 -18.51 3.50
CA LEU A 296 3.36 -19.64 2.59
C LEU A 296 4.27 -20.78 3.09
N ASN A 297 5.42 -20.44 3.69
CA ASN A 297 6.33 -21.44 4.24
C ASN A 297 5.69 -22.18 5.43
N THR A 298 5.09 -21.44 6.36
CA THR A 298 4.37 -21.99 7.52
C THR A 298 3.20 -22.88 7.07
N TRP A 299 2.45 -22.44 6.05
CA TRP A 299 1.37 -23.24 5.50
C TRP A 299 1.87 -24.57 4.92
N SER A 300 2.98 -24.56 4.16
CA SER A 300 3.58 -25.78 3.62
C SER A 300 4.06 -26.72 4.72
N GLU A 301 4.65 -26.20 5.80
CA GLU A 301 5.06 -27.04 6.92
C GLU A 301 3.89 -27.71 7.63
N GLN A 302 2.73 -27.03 7.70
CA GLN A 302 1.53 -27.56 8.34
C GLN A 302 0.75 -28.57 7.48
N HIS A 303 0.71 -28.37 6.16
CA HIS A 303 -0.16 -29.14 5.26
C HIS A 303 0.59 -30.11 4.35
N GLY A 304 1.91 -30.01 4.27
CA GLY A 304 2.78 -30.87 3.46
C GLY A 304 3.67 -30.10 2.48
N GLU A 305 4.75 -30.74 2.04
CA GLU A 305 5.68 -30.09 1.11
C GLU A 305 5.00 -29.69 -0.20
N LEU A 306 5.23 -28.43 -0.60
CA LEU A 306 4.82 -27.92 -1.91
C LEU A 306 5.46 -28.75 -3.03
N ARG A 307 4.68 -29.11 -4.07
CA ARG A 307 5.20 -29.83 -5.24
C ARG A 307 6.38 -29.08 -5.84
N ALA A 308 7.41 -29.82 -6.24
CA ALA A 308 8.45 -29.31 -7.11
C ALA A 308 7.79 -28.78 -8.40
N ASN A 309 7.97 -27.48 -8.68
CA ASN A 309 7.34 -26.72 -9.78
C ASN A 309 5.87 -26.30 -9.57
N SER A 310 5.31 -26.40 -8.36
CA SER A 310 4.03 -25.73 -8.05
C SER A 310 4.17 -24.21 -8.08
N GLN A 311 3.06 -23.51 -8.31
CA GLN A 311 2.99 -22.06 -8.18
C GLN A 311 3.42 -21.59 -6.77
N GLY A 312 3.10 -22.35 -5.72
CA GLY A 312 3.56 -22.05 -4.36
C GLY A 312 5.07 -22.15 -4.21
N ARG A 313 5.72 -23.18 -4.76
CA ARG A 313 7.18 -23.30 -4.69
C ARG A 313 7.88 -22.19 -5.48
N ILE A 314 7.32 -21.80 -6.64
CA ILE A 314 7.81 -20.66 -7.44
C ILE A 314 7.64 -19.37 -6.63
N ALA A 315 6.48 -19.15 -6.01
CA ALA A 315 6.22 -17.97 -5.20
C ALA A 315 7.23 -17.80 -4.04
N LEU A 316 7.59 -18.87 -3.34
CA LEU A 316 8.64 -18.81 -2.29
C LEU A 316 9.98 -18.33 -2.83
N VAL A 317 10.39 -18.81 -4.02
CA VAL A 317 11.66 -18.42 -4.64
C VAL A 317 11.61 -16.96 -5.11
N GLU A 318 10.52 -16.54 -5.74
CA GLU A 318 10.39 -15.17 -6.24
C GLU A 318 10.23 -14.15 -5.10
N LEU A 319 9.48 -14.47 -4.05
CA LEU A 319 9.39 -13.62 -2.85
C LEU A 319 10.77 -13.42 -2.20
N ASP A 320 11.61 -14.46 -2.11
CA ASP A 320 12.98 -14.31 -1.61
C ASP A 320 13.83 -13.39 -2.49
N LYS A 321 13.76 -13.55 -3.82
CA LYS A 321 14.44 -12.64 -4.77
C LYS A 321 13.97 -11.20 -4.63
N LEU A 322 12.66 -10.97 -4.52
CA LEU A 322 12.09 -9.65 -4.34
C LEU A 322 12.56 -9.01 -3.04
N PHE A 323 12.62 -9.78 -1.95
CA PHE A 323 13.15 -9.31 -0.69
C PHE A 323 14.59 -8.80 -0.85
N TRP A 324 15.47 -9.58 -1.49
CA TRP A 324 16.87 -9.17 -1.69
C TRP A 324 17.04 -7.98 -2.63
N ARG A 325 16.21 -7.85 -3.66
CA ARG A 325 16.18 -6.64 -4.51
C ARG A 325 15.80 -5.40 -3.70
N ILE A 326 14.79 -5.51 -2.83
CA ILE A 326 14.37 -4.42 -1.94
C ILE A 326 15.46 -4.10 -0.91
N ASP A 327 16.10 -5.12 -0.35
CA ASP A 327 17.19 -4.98 0.61
C ASP A 327 18.39 -4.22 0.02
N GLU A 328 18.82 -4.59 -1.20
CA GLU A 328 19.86 -3.88 -1.94
C GLU A 328 19.50 -2.40 -2.14
N ARG A 329 18.26 -2.12 -2.55
CA ARG A 329 17.82 -0.73 -2.72
C ARG A 329 17.88 0.04 -1.40
N LEU A 330 17.45 -0.56 -0.30
CA LEU A 330 17.50 0.04 1.04
C LEU A 330 18.94 0.32 1.51
N GLN A 331 19.95 -0.38 1.01
CA GLN A 331 21.36 -0.08 1.27
C GLN A 331 21.86 1.16 0.51
N GLU A 332 21.33 1.42 -0.68
CA GLU A 332 21.74 2.54 -1.53
C GLU A 332 21.11 3.88 -1.10
N LEU A 333 19.82 3.87 -0.71
CA LEU A 333 19.04 5.07 -0.41
C LEU A 333 19.69 6.04 0.61
N PRO A 334 20.35 5.57 1.68
CA PRO A 334 20.99 6.45 2.66
C PRO A 334 22.22 7.20 2.13
N THR A 335 22.86 6.69 1.07
CA THR A 335 24.13 7.21 0.53
C THR A 335 23.96 8.06 -0.73
N ASN A 336 22.82 7.92 -1.40
CA ASN A 336 22.55 8.59 -2.68
C ASN A 336 22.08 10.04 -2.51
N LYS A 337 22.67 10.93 -3.31
CA LYS A 337 22.08 12.23 -3.63
C LYS A 337 21.17 12.05 -4.84
N PHE A 338 19.87 12.22 -4.65
CA PHE A 338 18.89 12.04 -5.72
C PHE A 338 18.75 13.33 -6.54
N GLU A 339 18.98 13.21 -7.84
CA GLU A 339 18.51 14.18 -8.84
C GLU A 339 17.09 13.78 -9.25
N GLY A 340 16.22 14.74 -9.57
CA GLY A 340 14.76 14.53 -9.65
C GLY A 340 14.27 13.39 -10.56
N GLU A 341 15.01 13.03 -11.61
CA GLU A 341 14.66 11.90 -12.48
C GLU A 341 14.77 10.54 -11.76
N LYS A 342 15.76 10.38 -10.86
CA LYS A 342 15.93 9.13 -10.09
C LYS A 342 14.84 8.95 -9.05
N GLU A 343 14.30 10.04 -8.50
CA GLU A 343 13.21 10.00 -7.51
C GLU A 343 11.94 9.38 -8.11
N VAL A 344 11.58 9.80 -9.32
CA VAL A 344 10.42 9.27 -10.05
C VAL A 344 10.57 7.79 -10.37
N LYS A 345 11.77 7.36 -10.81
CA LYS A 345 12.06 5.95 -11.09
C LYS A 345 11.87 5.05 -9.86
N LEU A 346 12.28 5.53 -8.68
CA LEU A 346 12.11 4.79 -7.42
C LEU A 346 10.65 4.71 -6.98
N LEU A 347 9.88 5.79 -7.15
CA LEU A 347 8.45 5.78 -6.84
C LEU A 347 7.67 4.76 -7.67
N VAL A 348 8.07 4.57 -8.92
CA VAL A 348 7.40 3.60 -9.80
C VAL A 348 7.85 2.18 -9.51
N GLU A 349 9.14 1.97 -9.24
CA GLU A 349 9.61 0.66 -8.74
C GLU A 349 8.84 0.26 -7.46
N ILE A 350 8.52 1.21 -6.57
CA ILE A 350 7.67 0.93 -5.39
C ILE A 350 6.28 0.44 -5.78
N GLU A 351 5.63 1.04 -6.77
CA GLU A 351 4.29 0.62 -7.21
C GLU A 351 4.33 -0.75 -7.91
N GLU A 352 5.33 -1.00 -8.76
CA GLU A 352 5.54 -2.30 -9.40
C GLU A 352 5.73 -3.42 -8.36
N LEU A 353 6.58 -3.17 -7.35
CA LEU A 353 6.81 -4.13 -6.27
C LEU A 353 5.55 -4.35 -5.44
N ARG A 354 4.80 -3.28 -5.13
CA ARG A 354 3.53 -3.36 -4.38
C ARG A 354 2.52 -4.25 -5.10
N GLU A 355 2.43 -4.13 -6.41
CA GLU A 355 1.56 -4.95 -7.24
C GLU A 355 2.02 -6.41 -7.28
N GLN A 356 3.30 -6.67 -7.53
CA GLN A 356 3.83 -8.04 -7.54
C GLN A 356 3.52 -8.76 -6.22
N LEU A 357 3.66 -8.07 -5.08
CA LEU A 357 3.27 -8.62 -3.78
C LEU A 357 1.76 -8.86 -3.65
N GLY A 358 0.92 -8.05 -4.28
CA GLY A 358 -0.53 -8.31 -4.37
C GLY A 358 -0.87 -9.58 -5.13
N VAL A 359 -0.16 -9.85 -6.24
CA VAL A 359 -0.32 -11.11 -7.00
C VAL A 359 0.05 -12.32 -6.15
N TYR A 360 1.15 -12.25 -5.38
CA TYR A 360 1.54 -13.34 -4.49
C TYR A 360 0.57 -13.54 -3.33
N ASP A 361 0.03 -12.47 -2.76
CA ASP A 361 -0.97 -12.56 -1.69
C ASP A 361 -2.22 -13.30 -2.17
N HIS A 362 -2.76 -12.93 -3.34
CA HIS A 362 -3.88 -13.64 -3.95
C HIS A 362 -3.56 -15.10 -4.28
N LEU A 363 -2.35 -15.38 -4.77
CA LEU A 363 -1.92 -16.75 -5.03
C LEU A 363 -1.86 -17.58 -3.74
N ILE A 364 -1.33 -17.03 -2.66
CA ILE A 364 -1.24 -17.70 -1.36
C ILE A 364 -2.65 -18.01 -0.83
N ILE A 365 -3.57 -17.05 -0.90
CA ILE A 365 -4.98 -17.27 -0.52
C ILE A 365 -5.59 -18.42 -1.32
N LYS A 366 -5.39 -18.46 -2.65
CA LYS A 366 -5.90 -19.56 -3.49
C LYS A 366 -5.30 -20.93 -3.14
N ILE A 367 -4.03 -20.97 -2.75
CA ILE A 367 -3.36 -22.20 -2.31
C ILE A 367 -3.95 -22.67 -0.98
N GLU A 368 -4.21 -21.76 -0.06
CA GLU A 368 -4.83 -22.04 1.24
C GLU A 368 -6.27 -22.56 1.09
N GLU A 369 -7.05 -21.99 0.18
CA GLU A 369 -8.43 -22.40 -0.12
C GLU A 369 -8.52 -23.72 -0.90
N ASN A 370 -7.51 -24.04 -1.71
CA ASN A 370 -7.47 -25.26 -2.53
C ASN A 370 -6.12 -25.98 -2.43
N PRO A 371 -5.90 -26.78 -1.37
CA PRO A 371 -4.61 -27.42 -1.08
C PRO A 371 -4.12 -28.37 -2.19
N ASP A 372 -5.03 -28.94 -2.99
CA ASP A 372 -4.71 -29.85 -4.10
C ASP A 372 -3.93 -29.15 -5.23
N MET A 373 -4.01 -27.81 -5.33
CA MET A 373 -3.20 -27.02 -6.26
C MET A 373 -1.74 -26.88 -5.83
N GLY A 374 -1.42 -27.06 -4.54
CA GLY A 374 -0.10 -26.77 -3.97
C GLY A 374 0.69 -28.01 -3.53
N LEU A 375 0.04 -28.98 -2.90
CA LEU A 375 0.70 -30.04 -2.12
C LEU A 375 1.15 -31.23 -2.95
N ALA A 376 2.34 -31.79 -2.66
CA ALA A 376 2.78 -33.04 -3.28
C ALA A 376 1.80 -34.18 -3.02
N SER A 377 1.44 -34.92 -4.08
CA SER A 377 0.62 -36.13 -3.93
C SER A 377 1.35 -37.08 -2.99
N THR A 378 0.69 -37.47 -1.90
CA THR A 378 1.21 -38.51 -1.01
C THR A 378 1.26 -39.83 -1.78
N GLN A 379 2.46 -40.26 -2.16
CA GLN A 379 2.74 -41.62 -2.61
C GLN A 379 3.55 -42.36 -1.54
#